data_AF-A0A5K1DYI2-F1
#
_entry.id   AF-A0A5K1DYI2-F1
#
_cell.length_a   1.000
_cell.length_b   1.000
_cell.length_c   1.000
_cell.angle_alpha   90.00
_cell.angle_beta   90.00
_cell.angle_gamma   90.00
#
_symmetry.space_group_name_H-M   'P 1'
#
loop_
_entity.id
_entity.type
_entity.pdbx_description
1 polymer ?
#
loop_
_entity_poly.entity_id
_entity_poly.type
_entity_poly.pdbx_seq_one_letter_code
_entity_poly.pdbx_strand_id
1 'polypeptide(L)'
;VEVPALDATIEATAQGVASLLCAHGPEVEWRICTIWEAAYGLLPLSSSTVDLPEIVVATPLQPPVLSWNLYLPLLKVLEYLPRGGPAEACLMRIFIATVEAILKRTFPLHPSK
;
A
#
# COMPACT_ATOMS: atom_id res chain seq x y z
N VAL A 1 -0.21 30.10 -11.59
CA VAL A 1 -0.20 29.06 -12.65
C VAL A 1 0.77 27.99 -12.17
N GLU A 2 0.30 27.05 -11.34
CA GLU A 2 1.20 26.07 -10.68
C GLU A 2 0.47 24.77 -10.33
N VAL A 3 -0.83 24.86 -9.99
CA VAL A 3 -1.72 23.72 -9.76
C VAL A 3 -1.74 22.70 -10.93
N PRO A 4 -1.83 23.10 -12.22
CA PRO A 4 -1.95 22.13 -13.31
C PRO A 4 -0.69 21.26 -13.52
N ALA A 5 0.49 21.79 -13.18
CA ALA A 5 1.75 21.08 -13.36
C ALA A 5 1.97 20.05 -12.25
N LEU A 6 1.53 20.36 -11.03
CA LEU A 6 1.58 19.43 -9.91
C LEU A 6 0.61 18.25 -10.13
N ASP A 7 -0.61 18.52 -10.58
CA ASP A 7 -1.61 17.49 -10.88
C ASP A 7 -1.13 16.55 -11.99
N ALA A 8 -0.55 17.08 -13.07
CA ALA A 8 0.02 16.27 -14.14
C ALA A 8 1.20 15.39 -13.67
N THR A 9 1.97 15.87 -12.69
CA THR A 9 3.08 15.11 -12.10
C THR A 9 2.56 13.96 -11.23
N ILE A 10 1.49 14.21 -10.46
CA ILE A 10 0.82 13.17 -9.66
C ILE A 10 0.23 12.09 -10.58
N GLU A 11 -0.40 12.48 -11.68
CA GLU A 11 -0.96 11.57 -12.69
C GLU A 11 0.11 10.65 -13.28
N ALA A 12 1.20 11.23 -13.77
CA ALA A 12 2.30 10.49 -14.38
C ALA A 12 2.98 9.54 -13.38
N THR A 13 3.09 9.96 -12.12
CA THR A 13 3.65 9.13 -11.05
C THR A 13 2.73 7.94 -10.77
N ALA A 14 1.43 8.17 -10.62
CA ALA A 14 0.46 7.11 -10.34
C ALA A 14 0.42 6.06 -11.46
N GLN A 15 0.38 6.51 -12.71
CA GLN A 15 0.44 5.63 -13.88
C GLN A 15 1.77 4.86 -13.96
N GLY A 16 2.89 5.53 -13.65
CA GLY A 16 4.20 4.89 -13.61
C GLY A 16 4.29 3.79 -12.57
N VAL A 17 3.79 4.04 -11.35
CA VAL A 17 3.73 3.05 -10.27
C VAL A 17 2.83 1.86 -10.64
N ALA A 18 1.63 2.12 -11.17
CA ALA A 18 0.72 1.06 -11.63
C ALA A 18 1.38 0.19 -12.72
N SER A 19 2.07 0.83 -13.67
CA SER A 19 2.81 0.12 -14.72
C SER A 19 3.91 -0.76 -14.15
N LEU A 20 4.68 -0.26 -13.17
CA LEU A 20 5.75 -1.02 -12.51
C LEU A 20 5.21 -2.25 -11.76
N LEU A 21 4.07 -2.11 -11.06
CA LEU A 21 3.44 -3.22 -10.34
C LEU A 21 3.02 -4.34 -11.29
N CYS A 22 2.47 -3.99 -12.46
CA CYS A 22 1.94 -4.96 -13.43
C CYS A 22 2.99 -5.46 -14.44
N ALA A 23 4.18 -4.85 -14.52
CA ALA A 23 5.16 -5.13 -15.59
C ALA A 23 5.74 -6.55 -15.58
N HIS A 24 5.72 -7.23 -14.42
CA HIS A 24 6.44 -8.49 -14.21
C HIS A 24 5.53 -9.72 -14.13
N GLY A 25 4.24 -9.56 -14.41
CA GLY A 25 3.24 -10.63 -14.36
C GLY A 25 2.69 -10.90 -12.94
N PRO A 26 1.59 -11.66 -12.85
CA PRO A 26 0.76 -11.75 -11.65
C PRO A 26 1.47 -12.39 -10.45
N GLU A 27 2.38 -13.34 -10.68
CA GLU A 27 3.14 -14.00 -9.60
C GLU A 27 4.10 -13.04 -8.89
N VAL A 28 4.81 -12.22 -9.68
CA VAL A 28 5.73 -11.21 -9.14
C VAL A 28 4.95 -10.09 -8.47
N GLU A 29 3.87 -9.64 -9.10
CA GLU A 29 2.94 -8.65 -8.54
C GLU A 29 2.40 -9.12 -7.18
N TRP A 30 1.92 -10.36 -7.09
CA TRP A 30 1.42 -10.96 -5.84
C TRP A 30 2.51 -10.98 -4.77
N ARG A 31 3.74 -11.39 -5.11
CA ARG A 31 4.84 -11.45 -4.14
C ARG A 31 5.20 -10.06 -3.59
N ILE A 32 5.24 -9.04 -4.45
CA ILE A 32 5.45 -7.65 -4.03
C ILE A 32 4.33 -7.20 -3.09
N CYS A 33 3.08 -7.49 -3.44
CA CYS A 33 1.91 -7.17 -2.62
C CYS A 33 2.00 -7.79 -1.23
N THR A 34 2.34 -9.08 -1.15
CA THR A 34 2.48 -9.81 0.10
C THR A 34 3.59 -9.22 0.99
N ILE A 35 4.73 -8.87 0.40
CA ILE A 35 5.83 -8.20 1.13
C ILE A 35 5.34 -6.87 1.71
N TRP A 36 4.59 -6.11 0.93
CA TRP A 36 4.14 -4.78 1.34
C TRP A 36 3.08 -4.85 2.45
N GLU A 37 2.11 -5.75 2.33
CA GLU A 37 1.11 -6.01 3.37
C GLU A 37 1.75 -6.48 4.67
N ALA A 38 2.75 -7.37 4.57
CA ALA A 38 3.48 -7.86 5.73
C ALA A 38 4.30 -6.76 6.40
N ALA A 39 4.91 -5.86 5.62
CA ALA A 39 5.62 -4.69 6.15
C ALA A 39 4.69 -3.76 6.94
N TYR A 40 3.43 -3.61 6.51
CA TYR A 40 2.40 -2.87 7.26
C TYR A 40 1.77 -3.66 8.41
N GLY A 41 2.21 -4.90 8.67
CA GLY A 41 1.67 -5.77 9.72
C GLY A 41 0.26 -6.31 9.41
N LEU A 42 -0.18 -6.25 8.15
CA LEU A 42 -1.48 -6.77 7.70
C LEU A 42 -1.46 -8.28 7.50
N LEU A 43 -0.28 -8.83 7.23
CA LEU A 43 -0.04 -10.27 7.16
C LEU A 43 0.96 -10.71 8.23
N PRO A 44 0.69 -11.83 8.94
CA PRO A 44 1.63 -12.36 9.90
C PRO A 44 2.88 -12.91 9.18
N LEU A 45 4.04 -12.34 9.53
CA LEU A 45 5.37 -12.78 9.06
C LEU A 45 5.76 -14.20 9.53
N SER A 46 4.99 -14.79 10.44
CA SER A 46 5.30 -16.05 11.13
C SER A 46 4.84 -17.31 10.43
N SER A 47 4.26 -17.22 9.22
CA SER A 47 3.73 -18.41 8.55
C SER A 47 4.78 -19.04 7.63
N SER A 48 4.99 -20.34 7.78
CA SER A 48 5.62 -21.23 6.78
C SER A 48 4.92 -21.23 5.40
N THR A 49 3.86 -20.44 5.26
CA THR A 49 2.99 -20.30 4.10
C THR A 49 3.38 -19.12 3.20
N VAL A 50 4.23 -18.21 3.68
CA VAL A 50 4.73 -17.08 2.87
C VAL A 50 6.24 -17.21 2.74
N ASP A 51 6.69 -17.62 1.55
CA ASP A 51 8.09 -17.66 1.17
C ASP A 51 8.59 -16.22 0.92
N LEU A 52 8.62 -15.42 2.00
CA LEU A 52 9.16 -14.08 1.99
C LEU A 52 10.66 -14.19 1.73
N PRO A 53 11.17 -13.47 0.71
CA PRO A 53 12.61 -13.37 0.50
C PRO A 53 13.33 -13.03 1.82
N GLU A 54 14.41 -13.74 2.16
CA GLU A 54 15.19 -13.49 3.38
C GLU A 54 15.52 -12.01 3.57
N ILE A 55 15.68 -11.24 2.49
CA ILE A 55 15.92 -9.79 2.52
C ILE A 55 14.81 -8.99 3.23
N VAL A 56 13.55 -9.42 3.15
CA VAL A 56 12.41 -8.78 3.84
C VAL A 56 12.41 -9.09 5.34
N VAL A 57 12.88 -10.29 5.69
CA VAL A 57 12.99 -10.75 7.09
C VAL A 57 14.24 -10.15 7.76
N ALA A 58 15.36 -10.10 7.05
CA ALA A 58 16.65 -9.61 7.54
C ALA A 58 16.73 -8.09 7.59
N THR A 59 16.00 -7.38 6.71
CA THR A 59 15.87 -5.92 6.74
C THR A 59 14.39 -5.59 6.57
N PRO A 60 13.64 -5.42 7.68
CA PRO A 60 12.25 -4.99 7.59
C PRO A 60 12.22 -3.68 6.82
N LEU A 61 11.65 -3.69 5.63
CA LEU A 61 11.28 -2.46 4.95
C LEU A 61 10.38 -1.74 5.95
N GLN A 62 10.84 -0.63 6.53
CA GLN A 62 10.01 0.17 7.40
C GLN A 62 9.07 0.95 6.49
N PRO A 63 7.81 0.51 6.31
CA PRO A 63 6.95 1.27 5.44
C PRO A 63 6.66 2.63 6.10
N PRO A 64 6.37 3.67 5.31
CA PRO A 64 5.99 4.96 5.86
C PRO A 64 4.77 4.79 6.79
N VAL A 65 4.71 5.59 7.85
CA VAL A 65 3.57 5.55 8.78
C VAL A 65 2.27 5.79 8.02
N LEU A 66 1.29 4.90 8.23
CA LEU A 66 -0.06 5.04 7.68
C LEU A 66 -0.62 6.42 8.09
N SER A 67 -0.82 7.29 7.10
CA SER A 67 -1.21 8.69 7.31
C SER A 67 -2.09 9.18 6.17
N TRP A 68 -2.81 10.28 6.39
CA TRP A 68 -3.63 10.91 5.36
C TRP A 68 -2.84 11.27 4.08
N ASN A 69 -1.54 11.55 4.21
CA ASN A 69 -0.70 11.87 3.05
C ASN A 69 -0.51 10.68 2.11
N LEU A 70 -0.69 9.44 2.58
CA LEU A 70 -0.67 8.24 1.74
C LEU A 70 -2.02 7.96 1.08
N TYR A 71 -3.11 8.53 1.59
CA TYR A 71 -4.47 8.26 1.10
C TYR A 71 -4.67 8.69 -0.36
N LEU A 72 -4.36 9.94 -0.70
CA LEU A 72 -4.57 10.47 -2.05
C LEU A 72 -3.67 9.80 -3.09
N PRO A 73 -2.36 9.60 -2.85
CA PRO A 73 -1.51 8.86 -3.78
C PRO A 73 -2.00 7.42 -4.02
N LEU A 74 -2.45 6.71 -2.98
CA LEU A 74 -2.95 5.34 -3.12
C LEU A 74 -4.23 5.25 -3.95
N LEU A 75 -5.19 6.15 -3.69
CA LEU A 75 -6.40 6.25 -4.53
C LEU A 75 -6.03 6.52 -5.98
N LYS A 76 -5.04 7.36 -6.22
CA LYS A 76 -4.65 7.72 -7.57
C LYS A 76 -4.02 6.54 -8.32
N VAL A 77 -3.17 5.76 -7.67
CA VAL A 77 -2.60 4.53 -8.25
C VAL A 77 -3.71 3.51 -8.55
N LEU A 78 -4.71 3.37 -7.67
CA LEU A 78 -5.84 2.46 -7.88
C LEU A 78 -6.62 2.74 -9.18
N GLU A 79 -6.75 4.00 -9.60
CA GLU A 79 -7.42 4.36 -10.87
C GLU A 79 -6.75 3.76 -12.12
N TYR A 80 -5.44 3.46 -12.02
CA TYR A 80 -4.62 2.94 -13.11
C TYR A 80 -4.41 1.43 -13.09
N LEU A 81 -4.83 0.75 -12.01
CA LEU A 81 -4.61 -0.68 -11.87
C LEU A 81 -5.66 -1.51 -12.63
N PRO A 82 -5.27 -2.68 -13.16
CA PRO A 82 -6.22 -3.60 -13.74
C PRO A 82 -7.18 -4.12 -12.67
N ARG A 83 -8.48 -4.10 -12.98
CA ARG A 83 -9.53 -4.60 -12.09
C ARG A 83 -9.38 -6.11 -11.84
N GLY A 84 -9.54 -6.53 -10.59
CA GLY A 84 -9.34 -7.88 -10.12
C GLY A 84 -7.88 -8.30 -9.95
N GLY A 85 -6.92 -7.39 -10.13
CA GLY A 85 -5.50 -7.67 -10.02
C GLY A 85 -5.01 -7.81 -8.57
N PRO A 86 -3.88 -8.52 -8.34
CA PRO A 86 -3.25 -8.61 -7.02
C PRO A 86 -2.94 -7.23 -6.39
N ALA A 87 -2.45 -6.29 -7.19
CA ALA A 87 -2.11 -4.93 -6.74
C ALA A 87 -3.34 -4.14 -6.31
N GLU A 88 -4.48 -4.27 -6.99
CA GLU A 88 -5.72 -3.60 -6.59
C GLU A 88 -6.13 -4.09 -5.19
N ALA A 89 -6.19 -5.40 -4.99
CA ALA A 89 -6.55 -5.99 -3.71
C ALA A 89 -5.57 -5.55 -2.60
N CYS A 90 -4.27 -5.55 -2.89
CA CYS A 90 -3.23 -5.12 -1.96
C CYS A 90 -3.40 -3.66 -1.52
N LEU A 91 -3.52 -2.74 -2.48
CA LEU A 91 -3.67 -1.33 -2.18
C LEU A 91 -4.96 -1.04 -1.42
N MET A 92 -6.05 -1.76 -1.73
CA MET A 92 -7.30 -1.67 -0.98
C MET A 92 -7.14 -2.09 0.48
N ARG A 93 -6.38 -3.15 0.77
CA ARG A 93 -6.10 -3.56 2.17
C ARG A 93 -5.28 -2.51 2.92
N ILE A 94 -4.24 -1.96 2.29
CA ILE A 94 -3.43 -0.88 2.87
C ILE A 94 -4.28 0.38 3.11
N PHE A 95 -5.16 0.70 2.17
CA PHE A 95 -6.10 1.82 2.29
C PHE A 95 -7.04 1.64 3.50
N ILE A 96 -7.69 0.48 3.62
CA ILE A 96 -8.57 0.16 4.75
C ILE A 96 -7.80 0.28 6.06
N ALA A 97 -6.60 -0.31 6.13
CA ALA A 97 -5.75 -0.22 7.31
C ALA A 97 -5.37 1.23 7.66
N THR A 98 -5.14 2.08 6.66
CA THR A 98 -4.88 3.51 6.86
C THR A 98 -6.08 4.20 7.51
N VAL A 99 -7.27 4.00 6.95
CA VAL A 99 -8.52 4.58 7.47
C VAL A 99 -8.78 4.09 8.89
N GLU A 100 -8.63 2.79 9.16
CA GLU A 100 -8.80 2.24 10.50
C GLU A 100 -7.80 2.81 11.51
N ALA A 101 -6.51 2.90 11.15
CA ALA A 101 -5.47 3.42 12.03
C ALA A 101 -5.76 4.89 12.39
N ILE A 102 -6.19 5.68 11.41
CA ILE A 102 -6.56 7.08 11.62
C ILE A 102 -7.80 7.16 12.52
N LEU A 103 -8.86 6.41 12.22
CA LEU A 103 -10.08 6.41 13.03
C LEU A 103 -9.80 6.02 14.49
N LYS A 104 -9.00 4.97 14.72
CA LYS A 104 -8.58 4.55 16.06
C LYS A 104 -7.82 5.65 16.81
N ARG A 105 -6.96 6.41 16.12
CA ARG A 105 -6.18 7.51 16.71
C ARG A 105 -7.03 8.76 16.97
N THR A 106 -7.96 9.08 16.06
CA THR A 106 -8.83 10.26 16.16
C THR A 106 -9.96 10.05 17.16
N PHE A 107 -10.52 8.85 17.23
CA PHE A 107 -11.64 8.48 18.09
C PHE A 107 -11.25 7.27 18.96
N PRO A 108 -10.32 7.43 19.92
CA PRO A 108 -9.99 6.36 20.83
C PRO A 108 -11.25 5.94 21.61
N LEU A 109 -11.58 4.65 21.58
CA LEU A 109 -12.69 4.08 22.34
C LEU A 109 -12.41 4.26 23.85
N HIS A 110 -12.96 5.36 24.37
CA HIS A 110 -13.03 5.85 25.76
C HIS A 110 -11.84 6.61 26.38
N PRO A 111 -12.13 7.75 27.07
CA PRO A 111 -11.23 8.36 28.04
C PRO A 111 -11.06 7.46 29.25
N SER A 112 -9.83 7.34 29.74
CA SER A 112 -9.53 6.75 31.04
C SER A 112 -10.43 7.37 32.11
N LYS A 113 -11.11 6.50 32.89
CA LYS A 113 -11.69 6.88 34.17
C LYS A 113 -10.61 7.38 35.13
#